data_AF-A0A0L0C4D9-F1
#
_entry.id   AF-A0A0L0C4D9-F1
#
_cell.length_a   1.000
_cell.length_b   1.000
_cell.length_c   1.000
_cell.angle_alpha   90.00
_cell.angle_beta   90.00
_cell.angle_gamma   90.00
#
_symmetry.space_group_name_H-M   'P 1'
#
loop_
_entity.id
_entity.type
_entity.pdbx_description
1 polymer ?
#
loop_
_entity_poly.entity_id
_entity_poly.type
_entity_poly.pdbx_seq_one_letter_code
_entity_poly.pdbx_strand_id
1 'polypeptide(L)'
;MPAYQIFAIFLIFCLTPTSFGRSAINFNAVEEQVRTNTTPRKPVLVYAFDNLSSLGREYISRGVEISRNILKDEELTANDKPEVETFKNNLKQFVEKYDNSKRDVQDIWILIEDYGDIWQKYYKMPEDKKSPEAKFILDILNKYGCESNNIEYANKFHVFADAFVEKFEESKDQMDKDSLIWLEQFKALTKFSNKFPAVIEYVIIMG
;
A
#
# COMPACT_ATOMS: atom_id res chain seq x y z
N MET A 1 13.35 -4.58 -13.90
CA MET A 1 12.95 -3.42 -13.07
C MET A 1 13.33 -3.78 -11.65
N PRO A 2 14.26 -3.09 -10.97
CA PRO A 2 14.67 -3.54 -9.65
C PRO A 2 13.54 -3.27 -8.64
N ALA A 3 13.12 -4.31 -7.93
CA ALA A 3 11.88 -4.38 -7.13
C ALA A 3 11.79 -3.42 -5.95
N TYR A 4 12.87 -2.70 -5.65
CA TYR A 4 12.81 -1.63 -4.69
C TYR A 4 11.86 -0.50 -5.13
N GLN A 5 11.51 -0.33 -6.41
CA GLN A 5 10.68 0.80 -6.88
C GLN A 5 9.19 0.79 -6.43
N ILE A 6 8.74 -0.21 -5.65
CA ILE A 6 7.41 -0.25 -5.02
C ILE A 6 7.44 0.58 -3.71
N PHE A 7 7.92 1.82 -3.79
CA PHE A 7 8.13 2.72 -2.64
C PHE A 7 6.91 3.59 -2.27
N ALA A 8 5.73 3.25 -2.78
CA ALA A 8 4.59 4.17 -2.76
C ALA A 8 3.67 4.06 -1.54
N ILE A 9 3.76 2.98 -0.76
CA ILE A 9 3.09 2.92 0.57
C ILE A 9 3.73 3.95 1.52
N PHE A 10 4.98 4.35 1.27
CA PHE A 10 5.72 5.30 2.10
C PHE A 10 5.33 6.77 1.87
N LEU A 11 4.75 7.14 0.73
CA LEU A 11 4.41 8.55 0.44
C LEU A 11 3.09 9.00 1.08
N ILE A 12 2.29 8.08 1.62
CA ILE A 12 1.18 8.41 2.53
C ILE A 12 1.70 9.09 3.82
N PHE A 13 2.97 8.87 4.19
CA PHE A 13 3.61 9.45 5.37
C PHE A 13 4.46 10.71 5.13
N CYS A 14 4.75 11.09 3.88
CA CYS A 14 5.60 12.25 3.59
C CYS A 14 4.85 13.49 3.08
N LEU A 15 3.52 13.42 2.91
CA LEU A 15 2.71 14.57 2.45
C LEU A 15 2.10 15.43 3.56
N THR A 16 2.41 15.21 4.84
CA THR A 16 2.11 16.17 5.91
C THR A 16 3.35 16.45 6.75
N PRO A 17 3.70 17.74 6.97
CA PRO A 17 4.98 18.12 7.54
C PRO A 17 5.15 17.64 8.98
N THR A 18 6.38 17.23 9.25
CA THR A 18 6.95 16.90 10.56
C THR A 18 6.75 18.03 11.57
N SER A 19 5.73 17.91 12.42
CA SER A 19 5.71 18.39 13.81
C SER A 19 4.34 18.05 14.40
N PHE A 20 4.29 17.32 15.51
CA PHE A 20 3.08 16.78 16.17
C PHE A 20 2.45 15.53 15.53
N GLY A 21 2.99 14.36 15.92
CA GLY A 21 2.26 13.08 15.96
C GLY A 21 1.98 12.43 14.60
N ARG A 22 1.84 11.09 14.60
CA ARG A 22 1.15 10.37 13.53
C ARG A 22 -0.28 10.91 13.43
N SER A 23 -0.54 11.96 12.65
CA SER A 23 -1.89 12.33 12.25
C SER A 23 -2.32 11.33 11.19
N ALA A 24 -2.76 10.15 11.63
CA ALA A 24 -3.28 9.12 10.76
C ALA A 24 -4.45 9.70 9.97
N ILE A 25 -4.33 9.74 8.65
CA ILE A 25 -5.46 10.03 7.76
C ILE A 25 -6.61 9.10 8.17
N ASN A 26 -7.76 9.67 8.52
CA ASN A 26 -8.96 8.91 8.81
C ASN A 26 -9.65 8.58 7.48
N PHE A 27 -9.32 7.44 6.91
CA PHE A 27 -9.86 6.99 5.63
C PHE A 27 -11.37 6.73 5.67
N ASN A 28 -11.97 6.49 6.85
CA ASN A 28 -13.42 6.43 6.97
C ASN A 28 -14.04 7.83 6.78
N ALA A 29 -13.38 8.90 7.24
CA ALA A 29 -13.82 10.27 6.98
C ALA A 29 -13.59 10.67 5.50
N VAL A 30 -12.49 10.22 4.90
CA VAL A 30 -12.24 10.41 3.45
C VAL A 30 -13.32 9.70 2.63
N GLU A 31 -13.72 8.48 3.02
CA GLU A 31 -14.84 7.80 2.39
C GLU A 31 -16.10 8.65 2.44
N GLU A 32 -16.49 9.12 3.62
CA GLU A 32 -17.68 9.97 3.80
C GLU A 32 -17.63 11.23 2.92
N GLN A 33 -16.48 11.91 2.86
CA GLN A 33 -16.26 13.07 1.98
C GLN A 33 -16.48 12.70 0.51
N VAL A 34 -15.81 11.65 0.03
CA VAL A 34 -15.96 11.15 -1.35
C VAL A 34 -17.43 10.78 -1.68
N ARG A 35 -18.13 10.12 -0.75
CA ARG A 35 -19.55 9.72 -0.95
C ARG A 35 -20.51 10.91 -0.95
N THR A 36 -20.27 11.91 -0.11
CA THR A 36 -21.14 13.08 0.06
C THR A 36 -20.82 14.23 -0.89
N ASN A 37 -19.67 14.17 -1.57
CA ASN A 37 -19.24 15.15 -2.55
C ASN A 37 -20.33 15.39 -3.63
N THR A 38 -20.64 16.65 -3.89
CA THR A 38 -21.67 17.11 -4.85
C THR A 38 -21.07 17.76 -6.10
N THR A 39 -19.75 17.82 -6.21
CA THR A 39 -19.04 18.44 -7.33
C THR A 39 -18.96 17.48 -8.53
N PRO A 40 -18.73 17.97 -9.76
CA PRO A 40 -18.66 17.13 -10.95
C PRO A 40 -17.58 16.03 -10.91
N ARG A 41 -16.56 16.17 -10.05
CA ARG A 41 -15.50 15.17 -9.83
C ARG A 41 -15.94 13.96 -9.01
N LYS A 42 -17.13 13.96 -8.38
CA LYS A 42 -17.63 12.85 -7.56
C LYS A 42 -17.48 11.47 -8.23
N PRO A 43 -17.86 11.25 -9.50
CA PRO A 43 -17.74 9.93 -10.13
C PRO A 43 -16.29 9.43 -10.20
N VAL A 44 -15.33 10.34 -10.44
CA VAL A 44 -13.90 10.02 -10.50
C VAL A 44 -13.35 9.73 -9.11
N LEU A 45 -13.74 10.51 -8.10
CA LEU A 45 -13.36 10.30 -6.70
C LEU A 45 -13.88 8.97 -6.16
N VAL A 46 -15.16 8.67 -6.38
CA VAL A 46 -15.79 7.40 -5.99
C VAL A 46 -15.09 6.24 -6.68
N TYR A 47 -14.84 6.34 -7.99
CA TYR A 47 -14.12 5.32 -8.73
C TYR A 47 -12.72 5.07 -8.17
N ALA A 48 -11.95 6.13 -7.94
CA ALA A 48 -10.60 6.02 -7.41
C ALA A 48 -10.59 5.38 -6.01
N PHE A 49 -11.47 5.87 -5.12
CA PHE A 49 -11.56 5.39 -3.75
C PHE A 49 -11.93 3.91 -3.68
N ASP A 50 -12.93 3.48 -4.45
CA ASP A 50 -13.42 2.09 -4.45
C ASP A 50 -12.37 1.12 -4.99
N ASN A 51 -11.74 1.47 -6.10
CA ASN A 51 -10.73 0.61 -6.71
C ASN A 51 -9.47 0.53 -5.85
N LEU A 52 -8.99 1.64 -5.27
CA LEU A 52 -7.87 1.62 -4.35
C LEU A 52 -8.17 0.79 -3.10
N SER A 53 -9.36 0.93 -2.53
CA SER A 53 -9.80 0.13 -1.38
C SER A 53 -9.86 -1.36 -1.72
N SER A 54 -10.36 -1.70 -2.91
CA SER A 54 -10.42 -3.08 -3.41
C SER A 54 -9.03 -3.67 -3.61
N LEU A 55 -8.12 -2.93 -4.26
CA LEU A 55 -6.72 -3.35 -4.44
C LEU A 55 -6.02 -3.57 -3.10
N GLY A 56 -6.22 -2.67 -2.14
CA GLY A 56 -5.66 -2.79 -0.79
C GLY A 56 -6.16 -4.03 -0.05
N ARG A 57 -7.47 -4.33 -0.13
CA ARG A 57 -8.07 -5.54 0.46
C ARG A 57 -7.47 -6.81 -0.13
N GLU A 58 -7.30 -6.85 -1.44
CA GLU A 58 -6.71 -8.00 -2.12
C GLU A 58 -5.25 -8.20 -1.71
N TYR A 59 -4.46 -7.13 -1.71
CA TYR A 59 -3.06 -7.16 -1.32
C TYR A 59 -2.85 -7.69 0.09
N ILE A 60 -3.67 -7.21 1.05
CA ILE A 60 -3.58 -7.66 2.44
C ILE A 60 -4.11 -9.07 2.65
N SER A 61 -5.18 -9.45 1.96
CA SER A 61 -5.69 -10.82 2.03
C SER A 61 -4.60 -11.82 1.62
N ARG A 62 -3.85 -11.51 0.56
CA ARG A 62 -2.72 -12.32 0.12
C ARG A 62 -1.51 -12.21 1.04
N GLY A 63 -1.21 -11.03 1.56
CA GLY A 63 -0.14 -10.83 2.55
C GLY A 63 -0.35 -11.67 3.82
N VAL A 64 -1.60 -11.82 4.26
CA VAL A 64 -1.98 -12.68 5.40
C VAL A 64 -1.79 -14.14 5.08
N GLU A 65 -2.21 -14.60 3.89
CA GLU A 65 -1.99 -15.97 3.45
C GLU A 65 -0.49 -16.32 3.43
N ILE A 66 0.32 -15.45 2.82
CA ILE A 66 1.78 -15.57 2.80
C ILE A 66 2.33 -15.63 4.23
N SER A 67 1.92 -14.71 5.10
CA SER A 67 2.37 -14.66 6.50
C SER A 67 2.04 -15.95 7.27
N ARG A 68 0.83 -16.49 7.07
CA ARG A 68 0.40 -17.76 7.67
C ARG A 68 1.22 -18.95 7.16
N ASN A 69 1.62 -18.94 5.90
CA ASN A 69 2.46 -19.99 5.32
C ASN A 69 3.91 -19.89 5.83
N ILE A 70 4.47 -18.67 5.91
CA ILE A 70 5.77 -18.42 6.52
C ILE A 70 5.80 -18.91 7.98
N LEU A 71 4.76 -18.63 8.76
CA LEU A 71 4.66 -19.05 10.16
C LEU A 71 4.55 -20.57 10.36
N LYS A 72 4.31 -21.34 9.30
CA LYS A 72 4.33 -22.81 9.29
C LYS A 72 5.63 -23.39 8.76
N ASP A 73 6.55 -22.55 8.31
CA ASP A 73 7.83 -23.01 7.76
C ASP A 73 8.68 -23.67 8.86
N GLU A 74 9.13 -24.89 8.60
CA GLU A 74 9.88 -25.70 9.58
C GLU A 74 11.24 -25.07 9.92
N GLU A 75 11.95 -24.52 8.93
CA GLU A 75 13.26 -23.89 9.12
C GLU A 75 13.13 -22.61 9.95
N LEU A 76 12.08 -21.83 9.69
CA LEU A 76 11.78 -20.63 10.49
C LEU A 76 11.38 -21.00 11.93
N THR A 77 10.57 -22.04 12.08
CA THR A 77 10.05 -22.48 13.39
C THR A 77 11.18 -23.01 14.27
N ALA A 78 12.13 -23.75 13.71
CA ALA A 78 13.27 -24.31 14.44
C ALA A 78 14.36 -23.27 14.79
N ASN A 79 14.24 -22.03 14.32
CA ASN A 79 15.24 -20.99 14.53
C ASN A 79 14.83 -20.01 15.64
N ASP A 80 15.49 -20.11 16.79
CA ASP A 80 15.22 -19.34 18.00
C ASP A 80 16.11 -18.07 18.13
N LYS A 81 16.75 -17.63 17.05
CA LYS A 81 17.59 -16.42 17.09
C LYS A 81 16.72 -15.19 17.37
N PRO A 82 17.18 -14.22 18.19
CA PRO A 82 16.36 -13.08 18.60
C PRO A 82 15.74 -12.26 17.45
N GLU A 83 16.48 -12.05 16.36
CA GLU A 83 15.97 -11.35 15.18
C GLU A 83 14.89 -12.15 14.44
N VAL A 84 15.03 -13.48 14.38
CA VAL A 84 14.04 -14.39 13.78
C VAL A 84 12.79 -14.48 14.65
N GLU A 85 12.92 -14.53 15.97
CA GLU A 85 11.80 -14.45 16.91
C GLU A 85 11.03 -13.13 16.76
N THR A 86 11.74 -12.02 16.64
CA THR A 86 11.12 -10.71 16.41
C THR A 86 10.32 -10.72 15.11
N PHE A 87 10.88 -11.25 14.03
CA PHE A 87 10.20 -11.39 12.75
C PHE A 87 8.94 -12.28 12.85
N LYS A 88 9.04 -13.46 13.48
CA LYS A 88 7.90 -14.35 13.74
C LYS A 88 6.79 -13.63 14.52
N ASN A 89 7.16 -12.89 15.56
CA ASN A 89 6.19 -12.18 16.40
C ASN A 89 5.49 -11.05 15.63
N ASN A 90 6.22 -10.30 14.79
CA ASN A 90 5.61 -9.26 13.96
C ASN A 90 4.60 -9.86 12.95
N LEU A 91 4.93 -11.00 12.33
CA LEU A 91 3.99 -11.71 11.45
C LEU A 91 2.75 -12.21 12.20
N LYS A 92 2.91 -12.79 13.40
CA LYS A 92 1.79 -13.22 14.23
C LYS A 92 0.87 -12.06 14.58
N GLN A 93 1.44 -10.94 15.01
CA GLN A 93 0.69 -9.73 15.34
C GLN A 93 -0.05 -9.17 14.11
N PHE A 94 0.58 -9.17 12.94
CA PHE A 94 -0.07 -8.75 11.70
C PHE A 94 -1.28 -9.65 11.35
N VAL A 95 -1.11 -10.98 11.42
CA VAL A 95 -2.20 -11.93 11.17
C VAL A 95 -3.33 -11.76 12.19
N GLU A 96 -3.00 -11.61 13.47
CA GLU A 96 -3.97 -11.38 14.54
C GLU A 96 -4.75 -10.08 14.34
N LYS A 97 -4.07 -8.99 13.98
CA LYS A 97 -4.71 -7.71 13.65
C LYS A 97 -5.69 -7.87 12.47
N TYR A 98 -5.30 -8.59 11.42
CA TYR A 98 -6.19 -8.85 10.30
C TYR A 98 -7.43 -9.66 10.70
N ASP A 99 -7.25 -10.71 11.50
CA ASP A 99 -8.34 -11.57 11.94
C ASP A 99 -9.33 -10.85 12.86
N ASN A 100 -8.84 -9.91 13.67
CA ASN A 100 -9.66 -9.09 14.56
C ASN A 100 -10.19 -7.79 13.93
N SER A 101 -9.77 -7.46 12.70
CA SER A 101 -10.18 -6.23 12.03
C SER A 101 -11.63 -6.27 11.57
N LYS A 102 -12.28 -5.10 11.50
CA LYS A 102 -13.57 -4.93 10.83
C LYS A 102 -13.43 -4.99 9.32
N ARG A 103 -12.19 -4.86 8.82
CA ARG A 103 -11.87 -4.77 7.39
C ARG A 103 -12.62 -3.60 6.75
N ASP A 104 -12.80 -2.51 7.49
CA ASP A 104 -13.16 -1.24 6.88
C ASP A 104 -11.94 -0.65 6.17
N VAL A 105 -12.13 0.43 5.43
CA VAL A 105 -11.03 1.02 4.63
C VAL A 105 -9.88 1.48 5.54
N GLN A 106 -10.17 2.01 6.73
CA GLN A 106 -9.16 2.41 7.70
C GLN A 106 -8.28 1.23 8.12
N ASP A 107 -8.91 0.12 8.52
CA ASP A 107 -8.20 -1.10 8.94
C ASP A 107 -7.30 -1.61 7.82
N ILE A 108 -7.79 -1.61 6.57
CA ILE A 108 -7.01 -2.06 5.41
C ILE A 108 -5.74 -1.23 5.23
N TRP A 109 -5.82 0.10 5.33
CA TRP A 109 -4.63 0.95 5.20
C TRP A 109 -3.61 0.74 6.31
N ILE A 110 -4.07 0.57 7.56
CA ILE A 110 -3.20 0.26 8.70
C ILE A 110 -2.50 -1.09 8.47
N LEU A 111 -3.24 -2.09 7.99
CA LEU A 111 -2.68 -3.41 7.70
C LEU A 111 -1.66 -3.38 6.56
N ILE A 112 -1.85 -2.51 5.55
CA ILE A 112 -0.87 -2.28 4.47
C ILE A 112 0.44 -1.71 5.03
N GLU A 113 0.37 -0.74 5.94
CA GLU A 113 1.54 -0.19 6.63
C GLU A 113 2.25 -1.29 7.44
N ASP A 114 1.51 -1.97 8.32
CA ASP A 114 2.04 -3.03 9.19
C ASP A 114 2.73 -4.14 8.39
N TYR A 115 2.08 -4.64 7.33
CA TYR A 115 2.67 -5.67 6.48
C TYR A 115 3.92 -5.15 5.76
N GLY A 116 3.84 -3.93 5.21
CA GLY A 116 4.95 -3.24 4.56
C GLY A 116 6.20 -3.20 5.43
N ASP A 117 6.06 -2.76 6.68
CA ASP A 117 7.17 -2.59 7.62
C ASP A 117 7.88 -3.91 7.94
N ILE A 118 7.13 -5.02 8.00
CA ILE A 118 7.69 -6.35 8.31
C ILE A 118 8.72 -6.79 7.28
N TRP A 119 8.39 -6.73 5.98
CA TRP A 119 9.28 -7.25 4.94
C TRP A 119 10.26 -6.18 4.43
N GLN A 120 9.86 -4.91 4.36
CA GLN A 120 10.67 -3.85 3.76
C GLN A 120 12.04 -3.68 4.43
N LYS A 121 12.10 -3.84 5.75
CA LYS A 121 13.35 -3.80 6.51
C LYS A 121 14.42 -4.71 5.89
N TYR A 122 14.04 -5.93 5.51
CA TYR A 122 14.98 -6.95 5.04
C TYR A 122 15.37 -6.75 3.56
N TYR A 123 14.42 -6.37 2.72
CA TYR A 123 14.69 -6.09 1.30
C TYR A 123 15.52 -4.81 1.09
N LYS A 124 15.40 -3.81 1.96
CA LYS A 124 16.13 -2.52 1.86
C LYS A 124 17.47 -2.52 2.56
N MET A 125 17.77 -3.54 3.37
CA MET A 125 19.02 -3.60 4.10
C MET A 125 20.20 -3.71 3.11
N PRO A 126 21.22 -2.84 3.19
CA PRO A 126 22.45 -2.98 2.40
C PRO A 126 23.12 -4.33 2.67
N GLU A 127 23.71 -4.94 1.64
CA GLU A 127 24.26 -6.30 1.74
C GLU A 127 25.37 -6.43 2.78
N ASP A 128 26.18 -5.38 2.95
CA ASP A 128 27.23 -5.25 3.96
C ASP A 128 26.69 -5.13 5.40
N LYS A 129 25.40 -4.81 5.56
CA LYS A 129 24.73 -4.67 6.87
C LYS A 129 23.83 -5.85 7.23
N LYS A 130 23.66 -6.83 6.34
CA LYS A 130 22.81 -8.00 6.62
C LYS A 130 23.52 -9.00 7.54
N SER A 131 22.96 -9.18 8.72
CA SER A 131 23.28 -10.32 9.61
C SER A 131 22.95 -11.65 8.91
N PRO A 132 23.54 -12.77 9.36
CA PRO A 132 23.13 -14.11 8.91
C PRO A 132 21.61 -14.33 9.06
N GLU A 133 21.03 -13.85 10.15
CA GLU A 133 19.60 -13.92 10.43
C GLU A 133 18.78 -13.08 9.43
N ALA A 134 19.22 -11.87 9.07
CA ALA A 134 18.54 -11.04 8.09
C ALA A 134 18.58 -11.65 6.68
N LYS A 135 19.67 -12.34 6.31
CA LYS A 135 19.76 -13.09 5.05
C LYS A 135 18.80 -14.27 5.04
N PHE A 136 18.79 -15.05 6.12
CA PHE A 136 17.85 -16.15 6.29
C PHE A 136 16.38 -15.69 6.20
N ILE A 137 16.02 -14.60 6.88
CA ILE A 137 14.66 -14.03 6.79
C ILE A 137 14.34 -13.59 5.36
N LEU A 138 15.29 -12.95 4.68
CA LEU A 138 15.11 -12.56 3.28
C LEU A 138 14.88 -13.78 2.37
N ASP A 139 15.60 -14.88 2.59
CA ASP A 139 15.42 -16.12 1.84
C ASP A 139 14.02 -16.72 2.09
N ILE A 140 13.53 -16.69 3.33
CA ILE A 140 12.16 -17.09 3.67
C ILE A 140 11.13 -16.19 2.97
N LEU A 141 11.30 -14.86 3.00
CA LEU A 141 10.40 -13.91 2.31
C LEU A 141 10.36 -14.17 0.79
N ASN A 142 11.50 -14.49 0.19
CA ASN A 142 11.60 -14.85 -1.23
C ASN A 142 10.92 -16.19 -1.53
N LYS A 143 11.15 -17.22 -0.69
CA LYS A 143 10.56 -18.57 -0.81
C LYS A 143 9.03 -18.52 -0.86
N TYR A 144 8.40 -17.67 -0.06
CA TYR A 144 6.94 -17.53 0.00
C TYR A 144 6.37 -16.42 -0.89
N GLY A 145 7.19 -15.80 -1.76
CA GLY A 145 6.71 -14.89 -2.80
C GLY A 145 6.22 -13.53 -2.29
N CYS A 146 6.80 -13.00 -1.20
CA CYS A 146 6.48 -11.64 -0.72
C CYS A 146 6.75 -10.58 -1.81
N GLU A 147 7.87 -10.68 -2.52
CA GLU A 147 8.21 -9.79 -3.64
C GLU A 147 7.22 -9.93 -4.81
N SER A 148 6.82 -11.16 -5.14
CA SER A 148 5.84 -11.43 -6.19
C SER A 148 4.48 -10.81 -5.88
N ASN A 149 4.04 -10.84 -4.61
CA ASN A 149 2.81 -10.16 -4.18
C ASN A 149 2.87 -8.65 -4.41
N ASN A 150 4.03 -8.03 -4.12
CA ASN A 150 4.24 -6.60 -4.35
C ASN A 150 4.21 -6.26 -5.85
N ILE A 151 4.88 -7.06 -6.67
CA ILE A 151 4.89 -6.88 -8.14
C ILE A 151 3.47 -6.99 -8.70
N GLU A 152 2.70 -7.98 -8.25
CA GLU A 152 1.33 -8.15 -8.69
C GLU A 152 0.44 -6.96 -8.30
N TYR A 153 0.58 -6.46 -7.07
CA TYR A 153 -0.12 -5.25 -6.63
C TYR A 153 0.24 -4.04 -7.49
N ALA A 154 1.52 -3.81 -7.78
CA ALA A 154 1.97 -2.72 -8.63
C ALA A 154 1.40 -2.85 -10.06
N ASN A 155 1.37 -4.06 -10.63
CA ASN A 155 0.79 -4.30 -11.94
C ASN A 155 -0.72 -4.02 -11.97
N LYS A 156 -1.47 -4.47 -10.96
CA LYS A 156 -2.91 -4.17 -10.85
C LYS A 156 -3.17 -2.68 -10.66
N PHE A 157 -2.32 -2.01 -9.89
CA PHE A 157 -2.40 -0.56 -9.77
C PHE A 157 -2.15 0.15 -11.11
N HIS A 158 -1.22 -0.33 -11.94
CA HIS A 158 -1.00 0.26 -13.27
C HIS A 158 -2.25 0.16 -14.15
N VAL A 159 -2.91 -1.01 -14.17
CA VAL A 159 -4.19 -1.20 -14.87
C VAL A 159 -5.26 -0.24 -14.33
N PHE A 160 -5.38 -0.13 -13.01
CA PHE A 160 -6.27 0.84 -12.38
C PHE A 160 -5.93 2.28 -12.78
N ALA A 161 -4.66 2.66 -12.77
CA ALA A 161 -4.23 4.02 -13.06
C ALA A 161 -4.59 4.45 -14.49
N ASP A 162 -4.51 3.52 -15.45
CA ASP A 162 -4.90 3.78 -16.83
C ASP A 162 -6.42 3.95 -16.95
N ALA A 163 -7.21 3.06 -16.32
CA ALA A 163 -8.67 3.18 -16.29
C ALA A 163 -9.16 4.42 -15.50
N PHE A 164 -8.40 4.86 -14.49
CA PHE A 164 -8.66 6.09 -13.75
C PHE A 164 -8.48 7.33 -14.65
N VAL A 165 -7.46 7.35 -15.52
CA VAL A 165 -7.31 8.43 -16.52
C VAL A 165 -8.49 8.45 -17.49
N GLU A 166 -8.92 7.28 -17.98
CA GLU A 166 -10.08 7.17 -18.86
C GLU A 166 -11.34 7.74 -18.19
N LYS A 167 -11.58 7.38 -16.93
CA LYS A 167 -12.71 7.90 -16.14
C LYS A 167 -12.66 9.41 -15.98
N PHE A 168 -11.47 9.96 -15.80
CA PHE A 168 -11.25 11.41 -15.70
C PHE A 168 -11.57 12.10 -17.03
N GLU A 169 -11.07 11.56 -18.13
CA GLU A 169 -11.31 12.08 -19.49
C GLU A 169 -12.80 12.09 -19.86
N GLU A 170 -13.57 11.07 -19.47
CA GLU A 170 -15.03 11.02 -19.66
C GLU A 170 -15.76 12.23 -19.01
N SER A 171 -15.18 12.78 -17.95
CA SER A 171 -15.80 13.84 -17.15
C SER A 171 -15.14 15.21 -17.35
N LYS A 172 -14.13 15.33 -18.23
CA LYS A 172 -13.23 16.49 -18.29
C LYS A 172 -13.92 17.82 -18.57
N ASP A 173 -14.98 17.81 -19.37
CA ASP A 173 -15.71 19.03 -19.75
C ASP A 173 -16.45 19.66 -18.56
N GLN A 174 -16.60 18.90 -17.47
CA GLN A 174 -17.25 19.31 -16.23
C GLN A 174 -16.25 19.55 -15.11
N MET A 175 -14.96 19.27 -15.34
CA MET A 175 -13.91 19.41 -14.33
C MET A 175 -13.44 20.86 -14.22
N ASP A 176 -13.07 21.27 -13.01
CA ASP A 176 -12.42 22.54 -12.78
C ASP A 176 -10.99 22.56 -13.36
N LYS A 177 -10.44 23.77 -13.51
CA LYS A 177 -9.11 23.97 -14.11
C LYS A 177 -8.00 23.27 -13.32
N ASP A 178 -8.11 23.21 -11.99
CA ASP A 178 -7.07 22.63 -11.15
C ASP A 178 -7.07 21.09 -11.28
N SER A 179 -8.25 20.48 -11.37
CA SER A 179 -8.44 19.07 -11.69
C SER A 179 -7.82 18.69 -13.05
N LEU A 180 -7.98 19.54 -14.07
CA LEU A 180 -7.38 19.32 -15.40
C LEU A 180 -5.85 19.47 -15.39
N ILE A 181 -5.32 20.47 -14.68
CA ILE A 181 -3.86 20.64 -14.50
C ILE A 181 -3.28 19.42 -13.79
N TRP A 182 -3.95 18.95 -12.73
CA TRP A 182 -3.55 17.77 -11.99
C TRP A 182 -3.53 16.52 -12.87
N LEU A 183 -4.54 16.33 -13.73
CA LEU A 183 -4.59 15.18 -14.65
C LEU A 183 -3.38 15.15 -15.60
N GLU A 184 -3.02 16.29 -16.17
CA GLU A 184 -1.86 16.38 -17.08
C GLU A 184 -0.54 16.09 -16.35
N GLN A 185 -0.40 16.58 -15.11
CA GLN A 185 0.74 16.23 -14.25
C GLN A 185 0.77 14.73 -13.93
N PHE A 186 -0.39 14.13 -13.63
CA PHE A 186 -0.53 12.70 -13.33
C PHE A 186 -0.14 11.81 -14.52
N LYS A 187 -0.58 12.16 -15.73
CA LYS A 187 -0.22 11.44 -16.97
C LYS A 187 1.28 11.45 -17.25
N ALA A 188 1.99 12.51 -16.87
CA ALA A 188 3.44 12.60 -17.03
C ALA A 188 4.21 11.68 -16.07
N LEU A 189 3.56 11.18 -15.02
CA LEU A 189 4.18 10.23 -14.08
C LEU A 189 4.22 8.84 -14.72
N THR A 190 5.39 8.20 -14.71
CA THR A 190 5.57 6.86 -15.28
C THR A 190 5.80 5.78 -14.23
N LYS A 191 6.29 6.16 -13.04
CA LYS A 191 6.68 5.22 -11.98
C LYS A 191 5.53 5.03 -10.99
N PHE A 192 5.32 3.77 -10.56
CA PHE A 192 4.40 3.42 -9.48
C PHE A 192 4.62 4.28 -8.23
N SER A 193 5.89 4.47 -7.82
CA SER A 193 6.29 5.29 -6.67
C SER A 193 5.76 6.73 -6.70
N ASN A 194 5.45 7.26 -7.89
CA ASN A 194 4.96 8.62 -8.06
C ASN A 194 3.46 8.64 -8.34
N LYS A 195 2.96 7.71 -9.17
CA LYS A 195 1.53 7.64 -9.53
C LYS A 195 0.65 7.33 -8.32
N PHE A 196 1.00 6.31 -7.54
CA PHE A 196 0.17 5.87 -6.42
C PHE A 196 -0.12 6.99 -5.39
N PRO A 197 0.89 7.69 -4.85
CA PRO A 197 0.62 8.77 -3.91
C PRO A 197 -0.10 9.96 -4.54
N ALA A 198 0.11 10.23 -5.83
CA ALA A 198 -0.66 11.26 -6.53
C ALA A 198 -2.16 10.94 -6.53
N VAL A 199 -2.56 9.68 -6.82
CA VAL A 199 -3.98 9.29 -6.75
C VAL A 199 -4.52 9.42 -5.31
N ILE A 200 -3.75 8.99 -4.31
CA ILE A 200 -4.15 9.10 -2.90
C ILE A 200 -4.33 10.57 -2.51
N GLU A 201 -3.39 11.43 -2.89
CA GLU A 201 -3.47 12.87 -2.67
C GLU A 201 -4.70 13.48 -3.36
N TYR A 202 -4.99 13.10 -4.60
CA TYR A 202 -6.19 13.53 -5.31
C TYR A 202 -7.46 13.16 -4.53
N VAL A 203 -7.56 11.91 -4.07
CA VAL A 203 -8.71 11.43 -3.30
C VAL A 203 -8.85 12.15 -1.96
N ILE A 204 -7.75 12.50 -1.28
CA ILE A 204 -7.76 13.17 0.02
C ILE A 204 -8.02 14.68 -0.09
N ILE A 205 -7.39 15.36 -1.06
CA ILE A 205 -7.47 16.82 -1.20
C ILE A 205 -8.74 17.24 -1.95
N MET A 206 -9.14 16.45 -2.95
CA MET A 206 -10.28 16.77 -3.82
C MET A 206 -11.58 16.06 -3.40
N GLY A 207 -11.50 15.11 -2.46
CA GLY A 207 -12.65 14.46 -1.79
C GLY A 207 -13.52 15.45 -1.05
#